data_AF-A0A7C9E988-F1
#
_entry.id   AF-A0A7C9E988-F1
#
_cell.length_a   1.000
_cell.length_b   1.000
_cell.length_c   1.000
_cell.angle_alpha   90.00
_cell.angle_beta   90.00
_cell.angle_gamma   90.00
#
_symmetry.space_group_name_H-M   'P 1'
#
loop_
_entity.id
_entity.type
_entity.pdbx_description
1 polymer ?
#
loop_
_entity_poly.entity_id
_entity_poly.type
_entity_poly.pdbx_seq_one_letter_code
_entity_poly.pdbx_strand_id
1 'polypeptide(L)'
;QACCAGSRTYVHDSVYDEFVEKAKARAIRRVVGDPFRKDVEQGPQVDLEQFEKVMRYIRSGIESGAKLETGGERLGSKGYYIRPTVFSNVKEDMLIAQDEIFGPVQSIFKFKDLEEVVRKANATKYGLAAGVFTKDIDTANTLSRALRVGMVWVNCYHLVDAAIPFGGYKMSGHGREKGIYSLNNYLQVKAVITPLKNPAWL
;
A
#
# COMPACT_ATOMS: atom_id res chain seq x y z
N GLN A 1 -2.56 6.00 8.15
CA GLN A 1 -3.09 6.93 7.14
C GLN A 1 -1.99 7.21 6.12
N ALA A 2 -1.81 6.34 5.15
CA ALA A 2 -0.77 6.44 4.14
C ALA A 2 -1.26 5.82 2.83
N CYS A 3 -1.10 6.53 1.70
CA CYS A 3 -1.60 6.10 0.40
C CYS A 3 -0.89 4.85 -0.13
N CYS A 4 0.39 4.67 0.22
CA CYS A 4 1.19 3.51 -0.13
C CYS A 4 1.27 2.47 1.01
N ALA A 5 0.26 2.41 1.89
CA ALA A 5 0.21 1.38 2.93
C ALA A 5 0.07 -0.02 2.32
N GLY A 6 0.78 -1.01 2.89
CA GLY A 6 0.68 -2.42 2.50
C GLY A 6 -0.61 -3.08 2.99
N SER A 7 -1.77 -2.57 2.57
CA SER A 7 -3.10 -3.01 3.03
C SER A 7 -3.42 -4.46 2.66
N ARG A 8 -2.98 -4.91 1.48
CA ARG A 8 -3.06 -6.31 1.03
C ARG A 8 -1.69 -6.97 1.12
N THR A 9 -1.59 -8.03 1.92
CA THR A 9 -0.36 -8.81 2.09
C THR A 9 -0.57 -10.22 1.55
N TYR A 10 0.12 -10.55 0.45
CA TYR A 10 0.09 -11.88 -0.15
C TYR A 10 1.27 -12.70 0.38
N VAL A 11 0.98 -13.87 0.95
CA VAL A 11 1.97 -14.75 1.56
C VAL A 11 1.91 -16.14 0.93
N HIS A 12 3.07 -16.67 0.58
CA HIS A 12 3.20 -17.97 -0.05
C HIS A 12 2.74 -19.06 0.92
N ASP A 13 2.05 -20.10 0.40
CA ASP A 13 1.38 -21.12 1.21
C ASP A 13 2.31 -21.82 2.21
N SER A 14 3.56 -22.07 1.82
CA SER A 14 4.59 -22.73 2.61
C SER A 14 4.98 -22.00 3.90
N VAL A 15 4.67 -20.70 4.01
CA VAL A 15 4.99 -19.87 5.20
C VAL A 15 3.78 -19.10 5.73
N TYR A 16 2.59 -19.32 5.16
CA TYR A 16 1.40 -18.53 5.45
C TYR A 16 0.99 -18.59 6.93
N ASP A 17 0.88 -19.80 7.49
CA ASP A 17 0.37 -19.96 8.86
C ASP A 17 1.34 -19.33 9.89
N GLU A 18 2.65 -19.54 9.71
CA GLU A 18 3.67 -18.91 10.54
C GLU A 18 3.66 -17.38 10.41
N PHE A 19 3.46 -16.85 9.20
CA PHE A 19 3.36 -15.42 8.97
C PHE A 19 2.16 -14.81 9.67
N VAL A 20 0.98 -15.44 9.59
CA VAL A 20 -0.25 -14.96 10.24
C VAL A 20 -0.06 -14.87 11.76
N GLU A 21 0.51 -15.91 12.38
CA GLU A 21 0.79 -15.91 13.82
C GLU A 21 1.78 -14.80 14.21
N LYS A 22 2.85 -14.60 13.43
CA LYS A 22 3.82 -13.52 13.68
C LYS A 22 3.24 -12.12 13.44
N ALA A 23 2.38 -11.95 12.43
CA ALA A 23 1.70 -10.70 12.14
C ALA A 23 0.75 -10.31 13.29
N LYS A 24 -0.04 -11.27 13.76
CA LYS A 24 -0.88 -11.12 14.95
C LYS A 24 -0.06 -10.72 16.18
N ALA A 25 1.02 -11.45 16.48
CA ALA A 25 1.87 -11.13 17.62
C ALA A 25 2.51 -9.73 17.52
N ARG A 26 2.93 -9.31 16.32
CA ARG A 26 3.49 -7.96 16.10
C ARG A 26 2.43 -6.87 16.26
N ALA A 27 1.21 -7.10 15.79
CA ALA A 27 0.08 -6.17 15.94
C ALA A 27 -0.31 -5.97 17.41
N ILE A 28 -0.39 -7.05 18.20
CA ILE A 28 -0.68 -7.00 19.65
C ILE A 28 0.37 -6.20 20.41
N ARG A 29 1.65 -6.35 20.05
CA ARG A 29 2.77 -5.67 20.72
C ARG A 29 2.84 -4.17 20.41
N ARG A 30 2.13 -3.68 19.40
CA ARG A 30 2.25 -2.29 18.97
C ARG A 30 1.61 -1.35 19.99
N VAL A 31 2.40 -0.38 20.47
CA VAL A 31 1.92 0.58 21.47
C VAL A 31 1.06 1.66 20.79
N VAL A 32 -0.23 1.69 21.11
CA VAL A 32 -1.18 2.70 20.63
C VAL A 32 -1.48 3.68 21.76
N GLY A 33 -1.41 4.98 21.50
CA GLY A 33 -1.68 5.98 22.53
C GLY A 33 -1.42 7.41 22.09
N ASP A 34 -1.30 8.30 23.08
CA ASP A 34 -1.02 9.71 22.88
C ASP A 34 0.31 9.91 22.12
N PRO A 35 0.31 10.53 20.92
CA PRO A 35 1.50 10.69 20.11
C PRO A 35 2.59 11.57 20.74
N PHE A 36 2.27 12.33 21.80
CA PHE A 36 3.27 13.11 22.54
C PHE A 36 4.03 12.29 23.60
N ARG A 37 3.57 11.07 23.90
CA ARG A 37 4.26 10.17 24.84
C ARG A 37 5.39 9.43 24.15
N LYS A 38 6.50 9.29 24.88
CA LYS A 38 7.59 8.41 24.49
C LYS A 38 7.08 6.97 24.33
N ASP A 39 7.65 6.23 23.38
CA ASP A 39 7.39 4.81 23.11
C ASP A 39 6.02 4.48 22.46
N VAL A 40 5.22 5.49 22.08
CA VAL A 40 4.00 5.28 21.28
C VAL A 40 4.35 5.07 19.80
N GLU A 41 3.94 3.94 19.23
CA GLU A 41 4.19 3.57 17.83
C GLU A 41 3.01 3.91 16.88
N GLN A 42 1.84 4.25 17.43
CA GLN A 42 0.63 4.56 16.68
C GLN A 42 -0.28 5.55 17.44
N GLY A 43 -0.60 6.68 16.79
CA GLY A 43 -1.53 7.69 17.29
C GLY A 43 -3.01 7.43 16.93
N PRO A 44 -3.88 8.43 17.15
CA PRO A 44 -5.29 8.34 16.78
C PRO A 44 -5.48 8.44 15.26
N GLN A 45 -6.68 8.11 14.77
CA GLN A 45 -7.12 8.59 13.46
C GLN A 45 -7.33 10.11 13.50
N VAL A 46 -7.29 10.76 12.34
CA VAL A 46 -7.29 12.22 12.22
C VAL A 46 -8.54 12.87 12.82
N ASP A 47 -9.71 12.27 12.61
CA ASP A 47 -11.00 12.77 13.08
C ASP A 47 -12.03 11.64 13.30
N LEU A 48 -13.25 12.01 13.70
CA LEU A 48 -14.35 11.09 13.94
C LEU A 48 -14.81 10.40 12.65
N GLU A 49 -14.88 11.12 11.53
CA GLU A 49 -15.37 10.57 10.26
C GLU A 49 -14.48 9.43 9.78
N GLN A 50 -13.16 9.66 9.81
CA GLN A 50 -12.17 8.66 9.44
C GLN A 50 -12.16 7.49 10.42
N PHE A 51 -12.30 7.75 11.72
CA PHE A 51 -12.45 6.70 12.73
C PHE A 51 -13.65 5.80 12.43
N GLU A 52 -14.83 6.39 12.23
CA GLU A 52 -16.05 5.65 11.95
C GLU A 52 -15.97 4.90 10.62
N LYS A 53 -15.37 5.50 9.59
CA LYS A 53 -15.10 4.84 8.31
C LYS A 53 -14.28 3.56 8.52
N VAL A 54 -13.15 3.65 9.23
CA VAL A 54 -12.30 2.48 9.49
C VAL A 54 -13.06 1.42 10.28
N MET A 55 -13.80 1.81 11.32
CA MET A 55 -14.62 0.87 12.10
C MET A 55 -15.72 0.20 11.27
N ARG A 56 -16.33 0.89 10.29
CA ARG A 56 -17.29 0.29 9.34
C ARG A 56 -16.63 -0.79 8.48
N TYR A 57 -15.44 -0.54 7.94
CA TYR A 57 -14.73 -1.55 7.15
C TYR A 57 -14.33 -2.77 7.97
N ILE A 58 -13.90 -2.57 9.22
CA ILE A 58 -13.61 -3.67 10.14
C ILE A 58 -14.85 -4.54 10.35
N ARG A 59 -16.01 -3.93 10.64
CA ARG A 59 -17.28 -4.68 10.78
C ARG A 59 -17.64 -5.45 9.51
N SER A 60 -17.55 -4.79 8.35
CA SER A 60 -17.80 -5.45 7.06
C SER A 60 -16.89 -6.65 6.81
N GLY A 61 -15.62 -6.58 7.21
CA GLY A 61 -14.69 -7.71 7.13
C GLY A 61 -15.16 -8.92 7.94
N ILE A 62 -15.60 -8.69 9.18
CA ILE A 62 -16.14 -9.73 10.07
C ILE A 62 -17.43 -10.32 9.48
N GLU A 63 -18.37 -9.46 9.08
CA GLU A 63 -19.66 -9.85 8.51
C GLU A 63 -19.52 -10.64 7.20
N SER A 64 -18.47 -10.35 6.41
CA SER A 64 -18.16 -11.05 5.16
C SER A 64 -17.43 -12.40 5.38
N GLY A 65 -17.14 -12.76 6.64
CA GLY A 65 -16.52 -14.04 7.01
C GLY A 65 -14.99 -14.06 6.95
N ALA A 66 -14.32 -12.90 6.89
CA ALA A 66 -12.87 -12.87 7.11
C ALA A 66 -12.56 -13.22 8.57
N LYS A 67 -11.44 -13.89 8.81
CA LYS A 67 -11.03 -14.24 10.17
C LYS A 67 -10.31 -13.05 10.81
N LEU A 68 -10.90 -12.47 11.85
CA LEU A 68 -10.27 -11.44 12.67
C LEU A 68 -9.23 -12.08 13.60
N GLU A 69 -7.94 -11.90 13.32
CA GLU A 69 -6.86 -12.50 14.12
C GLU A 69 -6.55 -11.68 15.38
N THR A 70 -6.64 -10.36 15.29
CA THR A 70 -6.50 -9.43 16.41
C THR A 70 -7.00 -8.02 16.04
N GLY A 71 -7.16 -7.17 17.05
CA GLY A 71 -7.62 -5.80 16.90
C GLY A 71 -9.13 -5.73 16.64
N GLY A 72 -9.53 -4.91 15.69
CA GLY A 72 -10.93 -4.77 15.27
C GLY A 72 -11.79 -3.89 16.19
N GLU A 73 -11.19 -3.23 17.17
CA GLU A 73 -11.90 -2.47 18.19
C GLU A 73 -11.25 -1.12 18.49
N ARG A 74 -12.04 -0.25 19.12
CA ARG A 74 -11.58 1.01 19.70
C ARG A 74 -10.69 0.73 20.91
N LEU A 75 -9.63 1.52 21.06
CA LEU A 75 -8.87 1.58 22.32
C LEU A 75 -9.36 2.75 23.18
N GLY A 76 -9.86 2.44 24.38
CA GLY A 76 -10.32 3.43 25.35
C GLY A 76 -11.62 4.16 24.96
N SER A 77 -11.98 5.20 25.70
CA SER A 77 -13.23 5.95 25.53
C SER A 77 -13.04 7.40 25.03
N LYS A 78 -11.80 7.90 25.00
CA LYS A 78 -11.43 9.25 24.53
C LYS A 78 -10.44 9.16 23.37
N GLY A 79 -10.54 10.10 22.43
CA GLY A 79 -9.77 10.09 21.19
C GLY A 79 -10.19 8.99 20.21
N TYR A 80 -9.58 9.01 19.03
CA TYR A 80 -9.95 8.18 17.87
C TYR A 80 -8.96 7.02 17.65
N TYR A 81 -8.69 6.27 18.72
CA TYR A 81 -7.71 5.18 18.68
C TYR A 81 -8.36 3.86 18.26
N ILE A 82 -7.76 3.20 17.27
CA ILE A 82 -8.19 1.89 16.76
C ILE A 82 -7.03 0.92 16.99
N ARG A 83 -7.30 -0.29 17.50
CA ARG A 83 -6.27 -1.32 17.63
C ARG A 83 -5.78 -1.78 16.25
N PRO A 84 -4.47 -2.02 16.05
CA PRO A 84 -3.96 -2.61 14.82
C PRO A 84 -4.69 -3.92 14.53
N THR A 85 -5.30 -3.98 13.36
CA THR A 85 -6.25 -5.03 13.00
C THR A 85 -5.65 -5.91 11.92
N VAL A 86 -5.71 -7.22 12.12
CA VAL A 86 -5.21 -8.21 11.16
C VAL A 86 -6.35 -9.15 10.79
N PHE A 87 -6.66 -9.21 9.50
CA PHE A 87 -7.56 -10.20 8.92
C PHE A 87 -6.77 -11.26 8.17
N SER A 88 -7.14 -12.52 8.34
CA SER A 88 -6.68 -13.63 7.52
C SER A 88 -7.89 -14.27 6.80
N ASN A 89 -7.60 -15.19 5.87
CA ASN A 89 -8.63 -15.87 5.08
C ASN A 89 -9.54 -14.89 4.32
N VAL A 90 -8.98 -13.76 3.87
CA VAL A 90 -9.69 -12.73 3.12
C VAL A 90 -9.91 -13.22 1.68
N LYS A 91 -11.13 -13.04 1.17
CA LYS A 91 -11.47 -13.32 -0.23
C LYS A 91 -11.40 -12.04 -1.07
N GLU A 92 -11.11 -12.19 -2.36
CA GLU A 92 -10.88 -11.06 -3.27
C GLU A 92 -12.10 -10.14 -3.44
N ASP A 93 -13.31 -10.66 -3.30
CA ASP A 93 -14.58 -9.94 -3.45
C ASP A 93 -14.99 -9.14 -2.20
N MET A 94 -14.30 -9.32 -1.07
CA MET A 94 -14.60 -8.61 0.17
C MET A 94 -14.23 -7.11 0.05
N LEU A 95 -15.01 -6.23 0.69
CA LEU A 95 -14.73 -4.80 0.70
C LEU A 95 -13.35 -4.47 1.29
N ILE A 96 -12.92 -5.19 2.33
CA ILE A 96 -11.59 -5.06 2.94
C ILE A 96 -10.43 -5.53 2.03
N ALA A 97 -10.74 -6.14 0.88
CA ALA A 97 -9.77 -6.50 -0.17
C ALA A 97 -9.76 -5.48 -1.32
N GLN A 98 -10.87 -4.79 -1.59
CA GLN A 98 -11.04 -3.94 -2.79
C GLN A 98 -10.89 -2.44 -2.50
N ASP A 99 -11.34 -1.98 -1.34
CA ASP A 99 -11.44 -0.58 -1.01
C ASP A 99 -10.27 -0.07 -0.17
N GLU A 100 -10.02 1.24 -0.29
CA GLU A 100 -9.05 1.93 0.56
C GLU A 100 -9.66 2.27 1.93
N ILE A 101 -9.34 1.43 2.92
CA ILE A 101 -9.74 1.63 4.32
C ILE A 101 -9.04 2.85 4.93
N PHE A 102 -7.76 3.03 4.62
CA PHE A 102 -6.89 4.12 5.10
C PHE A 102 -6.70 4.18 6.64
N GLY A 103 -6.91 3.06 7.32
CA GLY A 103 -6.68 2.85 8.76
C GLY A 103 -5.66 1.73 9.05
N PRO A 104 -5.42 1.39 10.34
CA PRO A 104 -4.46 0.37 10.74
C PRO A 104 -5.05 -1.05 10.58
N VAL A 105 -5.44 -1.42 9.35
CA VAL A 105 -6.07 -2.70 9.00
C VAL A 105 -5.25 -3.40 7.91
N GLN A 106 -4.84 -4.64 8.18
CA GLN A 106 -4.13 -5.50 7.24
C GLN A 106 -5.00 -6.68 6.82
N SER A 107 -5.07 -6.93 5.51
CA SER A 107 -5.72 -8.09 4.91
C SER A 107 -4.66 -9.05 4.38
N ILE A 108 -4.58 -10.27 4.94
CA ILE A 108 -3.61 -11.30 4.56
C ILE A 108 -4.27 -12.33 3.65
N PHE A 109 -3.63 -12.61 2.52
CA PHE A 109 -4.06 -13.53 1.48
C PHE A 109 -3.02 -14.63 1.26
N LYS A 110 -3.48 -15.82 0.92
CA LYS A 110 -2.61 -16.95 0.54
C LYS A 110 -2.43 -17.01 -0.98
N PHE A 111 -1.25 -17.39 -1.44
CA PHE A 111 -0.97 -17.75 -2.84
C PHE A 111 0.00 -18.93 -2.92
N LYS A 112 0.04 -19.59 -4.08
CA LYS A 112 0.87 -20.79 -4.36
C LYS A 112 1.93 -20.58 -5.42
N ASP A 113 1.68 -19.73 -6.40
CA ASP A 113 2.61 -19.51 -7.51
C ASP A 113 2.65 -18.04 -7.97
N LEU A 114 3.66 -17.73 -8.78
CA LEU A 114 3.91 -16.36 -9.23
C LEU A 114 2.83 -15.83 -10.18
N GLU A 115 2.23 -16.69 -11.01
CA GLU A 115 1.17 -16.27 -11.93
C GLU A 115 -0.09 -15.88 -11.14
N GLU A 116 -0.44 -16.70 -10.16
CA GLU A 116 -1.54 -16.45 -9.24
C GLU A 116 -1.35 -15.11 -8.51
N VAL A 117 -0.20 -14.89 -7.85
CA VAL A 117 -0.01 -13.66 -7.08
C VAL A 117 0.05 -12.42 -7.97
N VAL A 118 0.59 -12.51 -9.19
CA VAL A 118 0.55 -11.40 -10.16
C VAL A 118 -0.88 -11.06 -10.53
N ARG A 119 -1.72 -12.07 -10.84
CA ARG A 119 -3.14 -11.87 -11.15
C ARG A 119 -3.86 -11.21 -9.97
N LYS A 120 -3.72 -11.76 -8.76
CA LYS A 120 -4.37 -11.25 -7.54
C LYS A 120 -3.91 -9.85 -7.16
N ALA A 121 -2.61 -9.58 -7.20
CA ALA A 121 -2.06 -8.27 -6.88
C ALA A 121 -2.54 -7.20 -7.89
N ASN A 122 -2.67 -7.55 -9.17
CA ASN A 122 -3.18 -6.66 -10.21
C ASN A 122 -4.71 -6.53 -10.26
N ALA A 123 -5.46 -7.43 -9.61
CA ALA A 123 -6.93 -7.44 -9.48
C ALA A 123 -7.42 -6.34 -8.52
N THR A 124 -7.13 -5.09 -8.89
CA THR A 124 -7.56 -3.87 -8.20
C THR A 124 -7.62 -2.73 -9.21
N LYS A 125 -8.51 -1.78 -8.96
CA LYS A 125 -8.61 -0.53 -9.72
C LYS A 125 -7.44 0.43 -9.47
N TYR A 126 -6.68 0.21 -8.39
CA TYR A 126 -5.54 1.02 -7.97
C TYR A 126 -4.20 0.48 -8.50
N GLY A 127 -3.17 1.31 -8.43
CA GLY A 127 -1.83 1.01 -8.93
C GLY A 127 -0.75 1.95 -8.39
N LEU A 128 -0.77 2.28 -7.09
CA LEU A 128 0.19 3.24 -6.54
C LEU A 128 1.57 2.62 -6.29
N ALA A 129 1.65 1.67 -5.34
CA ALA A 129 2.90 1.05 -4.96
C ALA A 129 2.72 -0.41 -4.53
N ALA A 130 3.81 -1.20 -4.59
CA ALA A 130 3.88 -2.56 -4.10
C ALA A 130 5.23 -2.86 -3.43
N GLY A 131 5.29 -3.94 -2.65
CA GLY A 131 6.52 -4.45 -2.05
C GLY A 131 6.67 -5.94 -2.34
N VAL A 132 7.90 -6.37 -2.61
CA VAL A 132 8.26 -7.76 -2.88
C VAL A 132 9.33 -8.18 -1.89
N PHE A 133 9.07 -9.23 -1.13
CA PHE A 133 10.01 -9.79 -0.16
C PHE A 133 10.42 -11.19 -0.60
N THR A 134 11.64 -11.32 -1.12
CA THR A 134 12.18 -12.58 -1.63
C THR A 134 13.71 -12.53 -1.63
N LYS A 135 14.35 -13.70 -1.52
CA LYS A 135 15.80 -13.85 -1.72
C LYS A 135 16.15 -14.24 -3.16
N ASP A 136 15.15 -14.63 -3.93
CA ASP A 136 15.32 -15.11 -5.30
C ASP A 136 15.27 -13.95 -6.30
N ILE A 137 16.33 -13.78 -7.08
CA ILE A 137 16.48 -12.64 -8.00
C ILE A 137 15.52 -12.73 -9.19
N ASP A 138 15.24 -13.93 -9.69
CA ASP A 138 14.32 -14.14 -10.80
C ASP A 138 12.88 -13.81 -10.39
N THR A 139 12.48 -14.20 -9.18
CA THR A 139 11.21 -13.81 -8.56
C THR A 139 11.12 -12.29 -8.39
N ALA A 140 12.18 -11.65 -7.88
CA ALA A 140 12.20 -10.20 -7.71
C ALA A 140 12.05 -9.45 -9.05
N ASN A 141 12.78 -9.88 -10.08
CA ASN A 141 12.72 -9.30 -11.42
C ASN A 141 11.36 -9.55 -12.09
N THR A 142 10.82 -10.76 -11.94
CA THR A 142 9.51 -11.13 -12.50
C THR A 142 8.40 -10.29 -11.88
N LEU A 143 8.31 -10.26 -10.54
CA LEU A 143 7.26 -9.53 -9.85
C LEU A 143 7.37 -8.02 -10.03
N SER A 144 8.57 -7.44 -9.94
CA SER A 144 8.75 -5.99 -10.10
C SER A 144 8.32 -5.48 -11.48
N ARG A 145 8.42 -6.31 -12.53
CA ARG A 145 8.01 -5.97 -13.90
C ARG A 145 6.55 -6.30 -14.18
N ALA A 146 5.99 -7.33 -13.54
CA ALA A 146 4.63 -7.79 -13.79
C ALA A 146 3.56 -7.00 -13.00
N LEU A 147 3.93 -6.40 -11.87
CA LEU A 147 3.03 -5.60 -11.04
C LEU A 147 2.75 -4.24 -11.69
N ARG A 148 1.47 -3.92 -11.90
CA ARG A 148 1.01 -2.68 -12.55
C ARG A 148 0.87 -1.55 -11.53
N VAL A 149 2.00 -1.14 -10.95
CA VAL A 149 2.13 -0.07 -9.98
C VAL A 149 3.23 0.92 -10.40
N GLY A 150 3.20 2.14 -9.88
CA GLY A 150 4.23 3.12 -10.21
C GLY A 150 5.51 3.04 -9.38
N MET A 151 5.49 2.32 -8.26
CA MET A 151 6.68 2.05 -7.44
C MET A 151 6.66 0.62 -6.90
N VAL A 152 7.79 -0.08 -7.01
CA VAL A 152 8.00 -1.39 -6.39
C VAL A 152 9.22 -1.31 -5.47
N TRP A 153 9.03 -1.66 -4.19
CA TRP A 153 10.14 -1.89 -3.27
C TRP A 153 10.49 -3.37 -3.22
N VAL A 154 11.78 -3.70 -3.19
CA VAL A 154 12.25 -5.10 -3.04
C VAL A 154 13.03 -5.21 -1.75
N ASN A 155 12.59 -6.08 -0.83
CA ASN A 155 13.15 -6.30 0.51
C ASN A 155 13.24 -5.05 1.39
N CYS A 156 12.46 -4.03 1.08
CA CYS A 156 12.28 -2.82 1.87
C CYS A 156 10.85 -2.30 1.66
N TYR A 157 10.47 -1.25 2.41
CA TYR A 157 9.17 -0.60 2.24
C TYR A 157 9.23 0.84 2.74
N HIS A 158 8.48 1.74 2.12
CA HIS A 158 8.40 3.17 2.49
C HIS A 158 9.74 3.94 2.43
N LEU A 159 10.78 3.36 1.84
CA LEU A 159 11.99 4.10 1.51
C LEU A 159 11.71 4.96 0.27
N VAL A 160 11.62 6.27 0.49
CA VAL A 160 11.39 7.26 -0.56
C VAL A 160 12.53 8.26 -0.54
N ASP A 161 12.94 8.70 -1.72
CA ASP A 161 14.02 9.67 -1.90
C ASP A 161 13.55 10.82 -2.79
N ALA A 162 14.13 12.01 -2.63
CA ALA A 162 13.79 13.18 -3.44
C ALA A 162 14.16 13.00 -4.93
N ALA A 163 15.16 12.16 -5.23
CA ALA A 163 15.59 11.84 -6.59
C ALA A 163 14.75 10.74 -7.26
N ILE A 164 14.01 9.93 -6.48
CA ILE A 164 13.22 8.82 -7.01
C ILE A 164 11.80 9.29 -7.31
N PRO A 165 11.32 9.16 -8.57
CA PRO A 165 9.96 9.59 -8.92
C PRO A 165 8.90 8.73 -8.23
N PHE A 166 7.82 9.36 -7.81
CA PHE A 166 6.67 8.72 -7.17
C PHE A 166 5.38 9.14 -7.88
N GLY A 167 4.55 8.18 -8.26
CA GLY A 167 3.25 8.44 -8.87
C GLY A 167 2.54 7.14 -9.21
N GLY A 168 1.24 7.20 -9.41
CA GLY A 168 0.41 6.01 -9.60
C GLY A 168 0.24 5.55 -11.05
N TYR A 169 -0.42 4.40 -11.15
CA TYR A 169 -1.03 3.83 -12.35
C TYR A 169 -2.56 3.71 -12.11
N LYS A 170 -3.33 3.52 -13.19
CA LYS A 170 -4.78 3.27 -13.13
C LYS A 170 -5.52 4.37 -12.33
N MET A 171 -6.41 4.02 -11.41
CA MET A 171 -7.13 4.98 -10.58
C MET A 171 -6.28 5.58 -9.45
N SER A 172 -4.99 5.22 -9.34
CA SER A 172 -4.06 5.89 -8.41
C SER A 172 -3.45 7.18 -8.97
N GLY A 173 -3.96 7.67 -10.10
CA GLY A 173 -3.56 8.94 -10.70
C GLY A 173 -2.54 8.79 -11.82
N HIS A 174 -2.13 9.94 -12.36
CA HIS A 174 -1.15 10.10 -13.43
C HIS A 174 -0.14 11.20 -13.08
N GLY A 175 0.95 11.29 -13.84
CA GLY A 175 2.08 12.17 -13.53
C GLY A 175 3.07 11.55 -12.54
N ARG A 176 4.17 12.27 -12.28
CA ARG A 176 5.19 11.89 -11.29
C ARG A 176 5.54 13.09 -10.43
N GLU A 177 5.56 12.88 -9.13
CA GLU A 177 6.14 13.79 -8.16
C GLU A 177 7.56 13.33 -7.80
N LYS A 178 8.39 14.25 -7.30
CA LYS A 178 9.81 14.02 -7.03
C LYS A 178 10.63 13.69 -8.29
N GLY A 179 11.94 13.59 -8.11
CA GLY A 179 12.92 13.37 -9.17
C GLY A 179 12.87 14.47 -10.24
N ILE A 180 13.63 14.28 -11.32
CA ILE A 180 13.61 15.21 -12.45
C ILE A 180 12.24 15.22 -13.17
N TYR A 181 11.52 14.10 -13.08
CA TYR A 181 10.22 13.92 -13.75
C TYR A 181 9.16 14.90 -13.28
N SER A 182 9.17 15.30 -12.00
CA SER A 182 8.18 16.25 -11.48
C SER A 182 8.34 17.65 -12.06
N LEU A 183 9.54 18.04 -12.49
CA LEU A 183 9.74 19.35 -13.11
C LEU A 183 8.91 19.51 -14.39
N ASN A 184 8.68 18.43 -15.13
CA ASN A 184 7.84 18.46 -16.34
C ASN A 184 6.38 18.84 -16.04
N ASN A 185 5.89 18.65 -14.81
CA ASN A 185 4.54 19.07 -14.42
C ASN A 185 4.42 20.60 -14.29
N TYR A 186 5.54 21.30 -14.11
CA TYR A 186 5.60 22.73 -13.82
C TYR A 186 6.24 23.56 -14.94
N LEU A 187 6.63 22.92 -16.04
CA LEU A 187 7.22 23.56 -17.21
C LEU A 187 6.22 23.56 -18.37
N GLN A 188 6.33 24.55 -19.25
CA GLN A 188 5.62 24.60 -20.52
C GLN A 188 6.63 24.53 -21.66
N VAL A 189 6.55 23.47 -22.46
CA VAL A 189 7.43 23.29 -23.63
C VAL A 189 6.88 24.11 -24.78
N LYS A 190 7.69 25.04 -25.31
CA LYS A 190 7.33 25.86 -26.47
C LYS A 190 8.33 25.63 -27.60
N ALA A 191 7.84 25.15 -28.74
CA ALA A 191 8.62 25.06 -29.97
C ALA A 191 8.57 26.40 -30.71
N VAL A 192 9.72 26.85 -31.22
CA VAL A 192 9.86 28.02 -32.09
C VAL A 192 10.68 27.61 -33.31
N ILE A 193 10.16 27.90 -34.51
CA ILE A 193 10.75 27.47 -35.78
C ILE A 193 10.95 28.70 -36.66
N THR A 194 12.12 28.82 -37.29
CA THR A 194 12.42 29.85 -38.29
C THR A 194 13.21 29.24 -39.45
N PRO A 195 12.90 29.56 -40.72
CA PRO A 195 13.66 29.06 -41.86
C PRO A 195 15.07 29.69 -41.89
N LEU A 196 16.07 28.87 -42.24
CA LEU A 196 17.43 29.34 -42.51
C LEU A 196 17.59 29.67 -44.00
N LYS A 197 18.26 30.79 -44.32
CA LYS A 197 18.62 31.17 -45.69
C LYS A 197 20.11 30.93 -45.92
N ASN A 198 20.45 30.21 -46.99
CA ASN A 198 21.82 29.85 -47.38
C ASN A 198 22.66 29.17 -46.27
N PRO A 199 22.16 28.12 -45.58
CA PRO A 199 22.95 27.45 -44.57
C PRO A 199 24.12 26.68 -45.22
N ALA A 200 25.29 26.72 -44.59
CA ALA A 200 26.47 25.98 -45.05
C ALA A 200 26.36 24.46 -44.75
N TRP A 201 25.49 24.06 -43.83
CA TRP A 201 25.18 22.66 -43.46
C TRP A 201 23.84 22.59 -42.69
N LEU A 202 23.28 21.39 -42.53
CA LEU A 202 22.11 21.09 -41.69
C LEU A 202 22.42 19.91 -40.75
#